data_AF-A0A7W0L2S3-F1
#
_entry.id   AF-A0A7W0L2S3-F1
#
_cell.length_a   1.000
_cell.length_b   1.000
_cell.length_c   1.000
_cell.angle_alpha   90.00
_cell.angle_beta   90.00
_cell.angle_gamma   90.00
#
_symmetry.space_group_name_H-M   'P 1'
#
loop_
_entity.id
_entity.type
_entity.pdbx_description
1 polymer ?
#
loop_
_entity_poly.entity_id
_entity_poly.type
_entity_poly.pdbx_seq_one_letter_code
_entity_poly.pdbx_strand_id
1 'polypeptide(L)'
;HDFLSPELGEEVVTISRLVNAFFRWEFNSCEIICKDGEAYPIDYANACPDMSLISLHYYFPWAIKALAKWAIFCAATKRAMPVDQNVRSFFSVGDRKDLDYRDKIDEYRKLSERYFTVDAYQDFCATHLGHIDDAMVDYVRSREFDDLLVQTVVSSFPSHEHEQFVDHYRGLLSAWADDQR
;
A
#
# COMPACT_ATOMS: atom_id res chain seq x y z
N HIS A 1 -2.51 -11.50 3.20
CA HIS A 1 -3.53 -11.69 2.13
C HIS A 1 -4.17 -13.05 2.35
N ASP A 2 -4.54 -13.34 3.60
CA ASP A 2 -4.63 -14.72 4.09
C ASP A 2 -6.02 -15.31 3.82
N PHE A 3 -6.88 -14.52 3.17
CA PHE A 3 -8.15 -14.92 2.59
C PHE A 3 -8.01 -15.41 1.13
N LEU A 4 -6.83 -15.24 0.51
CA LEU A 4 -6.49 -15.83 -0.80
C LEU A 4 -5.59 -17.05 -0.60
N SER A 5 -5.53 -17.93 -1.61
CA SER A 5 -4.46 -18.95 -1.61
C SER A 5 -3.09 -18.27 -1.70
N PRO A 6 -2.02 -18.89 -1.17
CA PRO A 6 -0.68 -18.33 -1.26
C PRO A 6 -0.28 -17.94 -2.68
N GLU A 7 -0.59 -18.79 -3.66
CA GLU A 7 -0.23 -18.60 -5.06
C GLU A 7 -0.95 -17.39 -5.67
N LEU A 8 -2.27 -17.27 -5.41
CA LEU A 8 -3.10 -16.18 -5.91
C LEU A 8 -2.75 -14.85 -5.22
N GLY A 9 -2.49 -14.88 -3.90
CA GLY A 9 -2.05 -13.70 -3.15
C GLY A 9 -0.71 -13.17 -3.67
N GLU A 10 0.23 -14.08 -3.96
CA GLU A 10 1.49 -13.75 -4.59
C GLU A 10 1.34 -13.15 -5.98
N GLU A 11 0.46 -13.70 -6.81
CA GLU A 11 0.16 -13.18 -8.14
C GLU A 11 -0.42 -11.76 -8.05
N VAL A 12 -1.42 -11.55 -7.20
CA VAL A 12 -2.04 -10.24 -6.94
C VAL A 12 -1.00 -9.20 -6.52
N VAL A 13 -0.16 -9.53 -5.54
CA VAL A 13 0.93 -8.64 -5.08
C VAL A 13 1.93 -8.36 -6.20
N THR A 14 2.25 -9.36 -7.01
CA THR A 14 3.20 -9.22 -8.12
C THR A 14 2.63 -8.31 -9.21
N ILE A 15 1.37 -8.50 -9.61
CA ILE A 15 0.69 -7.66 -10.60
C ILE A 15 0.64 -6.21 -10.11
N SER A 16 0.23 -5.97 -8.86
CA SER A 16 0.20 -4.63 -8.29
C SER A 16 1.58 -3.96 -8.33
N ARG A 17 2.64 -4.67 -7.93
CA ARG A 17 4.01 -4.12 -7.98
C ARG A 17 4.51 -3.92 -9.42
N LEU A 18 4.17 -4.82 -10.33
CA LEU A 18 4.57 -4.77 -11.74
C LEU A 18 4.03 -3.52 -12.43
N VAL A 19 2.72 -3.27 -12.31
CA VAL A 19 2.10 -2.07 -12.88
C VAL A 19 2.82 -0.82 -12.37
N ASN A 20 3.02 -0.75 -11.06
CA ASN A 20 3.69 0.37 -10.42
C ASN A 20 5.15 0.55 -10.87
N ALA A 21 5.92 -0.55 -10.96
CA ALA A 21 7.30 -0.51 -11.44
C ALA A 21 7.40 -0.12 -12.92
N PHE A 22 6.47 -0.59 -13.76
CA PHE A 22 6.39 -0.28 -15.19
C PHE A 22 6.10 1.21 -15.42
N PHE A 23 5.09 1.75 -14.74
CA PHE A 23 4.69 3.15 -14.88
C PHE A 23 5.49 4.13 -14.03
N ARG A 24 6.35 3.63 -13.13
CA ARG A 24 7.13 4.39 -12.13
C ARG A 24 6.25 5.06 -11.07
N TRP A 25 5.08 4.48 -10.81
CA TRP A 25 4.22 4.91 -9.72
C TRP A 25 4.69 4.25 -8.42
N GLU A 26 4.83 5.06 -7.38
CA GLU A 26 5.19 4.57 -6.03
C GLU A 26 4.06 4.78 -5.03
N PHE A 27 2.96 5.36 -5.51
CA PHE A 27 1.74 5.62 -4.79
C PHE A 27 0.57 5.46 -5.77
N ASN A 28 -0.17 4.37 -5.63
CA ASN A 28 -1.21 3.94 -6.55
C ASN A 28 -2.17 2.99 -5.83
N SER A 29 -3.41 2.88 -6.32
CA SER A 29 -4.31 1.79 -5.94
C SER A 29 -4.47 0.80 -7.09
N CYS A 30 -4.72 -0.46 -6.75
CA CYS A 30 -5.02 -1.51 -7.72
C CYS A 30 -6.21 -2.32 -7.22
N GLU A 31 -7.20 -2.48 -8.09
CA GLU A 31 -8.41 -3.25 -7.91
C GLU A 31 -8.34 -4.50 -8.78
N ILE A 32 -8.48 -5.65 -8.12
CA ILE A 32 -8.40 -6.96 -8.76
C ILE A 32 -9.59 -7.78 -8.26
N ILE A 33 -10.39 -8.28 -9.19
CA ILE A 33 -11.45 -9.24 -8.91
C ILE A 33 -10.80 -10.62 -8.80
N CYS A 34 -11.03 -11.33 -7.70
CA CYS A 34 -10.64 -12.73 -7.55
C CYS A 34 -11.88 -13.61 -7.70
N LYS A 35 -11.89 -14.50 -8.69
CA LYS A 35 -13.02 -15.40 -8.95
C LYS A 35 -12.50 -16.76 -9.40
N ASP A 36 -13.06 -17.83 -8.82
CA ASP A 36 -12.75 -19.22 -9.16
C ASP A 36 -11.24 -19.55 -9.13
N GLY A 37 -10.50 -18.90 -8.20
CA GLY A 37 -9.05 -19.09 -8.05
C GLY A 37 -8.19 -18.24 -9.00
N GLU A 38 -8.79 -17.36 -9.79
CA GLU A 38 -8.10 -16.51 -10.77
C GLU A 38 -8.21 -15.02 -10.43
N ALA A 39 -7.15 -14.26 -10.76
CA ALA A 39 -7.08 -12.82 -10.59
C ALA A 39 -7.42 -12.07 -11.91
N TYR A 40 -8.31 -11.09 -11.82
CA TYR A 40 -8.75 -10.25 -12.92
C TYR A 40 -8.53 -8.78 -12.57
N PRO A 41 -7.43 -8.15 -13.01
CA PRO A 41 -7.20 -6.72 -12.81
C PRO A 41 -8.26 -5.89 -13.53
N ILE A 42 -8.91 -4.97 -12.82
CA ILE A 42 -10.02 -4.16 -13.37
C ILE A 42 -9.70 -2.66 -13.38
N ASP A 43 -9.01 -2.17 -12.35
CA ASP A 43 -8.47 -0.81 -12.30
C ASP A 43 -7.11 -0.86 -11.62
N TYR A 44 -6.09 -0.28 -12.23
CA TYR A 44 -4.72 -0.31 -11.71
C TYR A 44 -3.94 0.97 -12.04
N ALA A 45 -4.63 1.99 -12.56
CA ALA A 45 -4.04 3.22 -13.05
C ALA A 45 -4.56 4.44 -12.28
N ASN A 46 -4.51 4.37 -10.96
CA ASN A 46 -4.95 5.44 -10.07
C ASN A 46 -3.77 5.99 -9.25
N ALA A 47 -2.85 6.68 -9.94
CA ALA A 47 -1.55 7.14 -9.44
C ALA A 47 -1.59 8.31 -8.43
N CYS A 48 -2.68 8.44 -7.69
CA CYS A 48 -2.86 9.33 -6.55
C CYS A 48 -4.15 8.90 -5.84
N PRO A 49 -4.18 7.71 -5.21
CA PRO A 49 -5.40 7.19 -4.63
C PRO A 49 -5.87 8.10 -3.49
N ASP A 50 -7.18 8.16 -3.29
CA ASP A 50 -7.72 8.80 -2.09
C ASP A 50 -7.28 8.00 -0.86
N MET A 51 -6.53 8.66 0.02
CA MET A 51 -6.15 8.15 1.33
C MET A 51 -6.73 9.01 2.44
N SER A 52 -8.02 9.30 2.35
CA SER A 52 -8.72 9.94 3.45
C SER A 52 -9.03 8.96 4.58
N LEU A 53 -9.11 9.49 5.80
CA LEU A 53 -9.59 8.76 6.97
C LEU A 53 -11.00 8.19 6.74
N ILE A 54 -11.82 8.94 6.01
CA ILE A 54 -13.20 8.59 5.67
C ILE A 54 -13.26 7.44 4.67
N SER A 55 -12.30 7.31 3.75
CA SER A 55 -12.30 6.22 2.77
C SER A 55 -11.70 4.94 3.35
N LEU A 56 -10.61 5.06 4.11
CA LEU A 56 -9.86 3.90 4.59
C LEU A 56 -10.26 3.41 5.99
N HIS A 57 -10.89 4.26 6.80
CA HIS A 57 -11.42 3.94 8.12
C HIS A 57 -10.38 3.19 9.00
N TYR A 58 -10.65 1.92 9.31
CA TYR A 58 -9.79 0.99 10.03
C TYR A 58 -8.38 0.87 9.41
N TYR A 59 -8.26 0.89 8.07
CA TYR A 59 -6.99 0.72 7.37
C TYR A 59 -6.21 2.03 7.20
N PHE A 60 -6.77 3.17 7.57
CA PHE A 60 -6.10 4.47 7.42
C PHE A 60 -4.73 4.51 8.10
N PRO A 61 -4.56 4.11 9.37
CA PRO A 61 -3.25 4.19 10.02
C PRO A 61 -2.20 3.29 9.38
N TRP A 62 -2.60 2.10 8.90
CA TRP A 62 -1.70 1.21 8.16
C TRP A 62 -1.20 1.88 6.87
N ALA A 63 -2.09 2.53 6.12
CA ALA A 63 -1.75 3.16 4.85
C ALA A 63 -0.81 4.36 5.07
N ILE A 64 -1.10 5.21 6.05
CA ILE A 64 -0.23 6.34 6.43
C ILE A 64 1.14 5.84 6.92
N LYS A 65 1.17 4.79 7.74
CA LYS A 65 2.42 4.16 8.21
C LYS A 65 3.25 3.65 7.05
N ALA A 66 2.65 2.92 6.10
CA ALA A 66 3.35 2.40 4.93
C ALA A 66 3.92 3.53 4.06
N LEU A 67 3.13 4.59 3.81
CA LEU A 67 3.59 5.76 3.08
C LEU A 67 4.73 6.48 3.79
N ALA A 68 4.64 6.65 5.12
CA ALA A 68 5.70 7.27 5.92
C ALA A 68 7.00 6.46 5.85
N LYS A 69 6.96 5.13 6.00
CA LYS A 69 8.14 4.26 5.86
C LYS A 69 8.81 4.44 4.50
N TRP A 70 8.03 4.43 3.44
CA TRP A 70 8.55 4.61 2.08
C TRP A 70 9.16 6.00 1.87
N ALA A 71 8.46 7.05 2.30
CA ALA A 71 8.95 8.43 2.17
C ALA A 71 10.24 8.66 2.97
N ILE A 72 10.31 8.16 4.21
CA ILE A 72 11.52 8.24 5.05
C ILE A 72 12.68 7.49 4.40
N PHE A 73 12.46 6.27 3.89
CA PHE A 73 13.48 5.51 3.19
C PHE A 73 14.02 6.27 1.97
N CYS A 74 13.13 6.77 1.10
CA CYS A 74 13.53 7.54 -0.09
C CYS A 74 14.32 8.80 0.29
N ALA A 75 13.87 9.55 1.30
CA ALA A 75 14.53 10.77 1.75
C ALA A 75 15.91 10.48 2.39
N ALA A 76 15.98 9.50 3.28
CA ALA A 76 17.20 9.16 4.02
C ALA A 76 18.29 8.57 3.12
N THR A 77 17.90 7.74 2.14
CA THR A 77 18.83 7.10 1.20
C THR A 77 19.12 7.94 -0.04
N LYS A 78 18.39 9.06 -0.22
CA LYS A 78 18.40 9.86 -1.45
C LYS A 78 18.16 8.99 -2.69
N ARG A 79 17.22 8.05 -2.58
CA ARG A 79 16.91 7.11 -3.66
C ARG A 79 16.61 7.88 -4.93
N ALA A 80 17.41 7.65 -5.97
CA ALA A 80 17.19 8.28 -7.26
C ALA A 80 15.89 7.77 -7.87
N MET A 81 15.05 8.67 -8.36
CA MET A 81 13.85 8.33 -9.13
C MET A 81 14.24 8.22 -10.61
N PRO A 82 14.29 7.02 -11.21
CA PRO A 82 14.64 6.88 -12.62
C PRO A 82 13.49 7.41 -13.48
N VAL A 83 13.77 8.41 -14.31
CA VAL A 83 12.77 9.01 -15.20
C VAL A 83 12.49 8.16 -16.45
N ASP A 84 13.43 7.28 -16.82
CA ASP A 84 13.26 6.33 -17.92
C ASP A 84 12.50 5.08 -17.42
N GLN A 85 11.39 4.74 -18.09
CA GLN A 85 10.56 3.58 -17.74
C GLN A 85 11.23 2.23 -18.04
N ASN A 86 12.26 2.18 -18.89
CA ASN A 86 12.96 0.98 -19.35
C ASN A 86 11.96 -0.11 -19.80
N VAL A 87 11.01 0.29 -20.63
CA VAL A 87 9.91 -0.58 -21.11
C VAL A 87 10.44 -1.84 -21.79
N ARG A 88 11.59 -1.77 -22.47
CA ARG A 88 12.21 -2.90 -23.19
C ARG A 88 12.47 -4.08 -22.26
N SER A 89 12.84 -3.85 -21.00
CA SER A 89 13.09 -4.94 -20.05
C SER A 89 11.81 -5.75 -19.76
N PHE A 90 10.68 -5.07 -19.63
CA PHE A 90 9.38 -5.70 -19.38
C PHE A 90 8.85 -6.45 -20.62
N PHE A 91 8.97 -5.84 -21.81
CA PHE A 91 8.58 -6.51 -23.06
C PHE A 91 9.44 -7.73 -23.34
N SER A 92 10.73 -7.70 -22.99
CA SER A 92 11.62 -8.86 -23.20
C SER A 92 11.19 -10.09 -22.39
N VAL A 93 10.59 -9.91 -21.20
CA VAL A 93 9.97 -11.01 -20.44
C VAL A 93 8.69 -11.48 -21.15
N GLY A 94 7.85 -10.56 -21.62
CA GLY A 94 6.60 -10.88 -22.32
C GLY A 94 6.83 -11.68 -23.62
N ASP A 95 7.89 -11.33 -24.36
CA ASP A 95 8.29 -11.92 -25.63
C ASP A 95 8.87 -13.35 -25.48
N ARG A 96 9.25 -13.77 -24.26
CA ARG A 96 9.77 -15.12 -24.01
C ARG A 96 8.68 -16.17 -24.24
N LYS A 97 8.93 -17.07 -25.19
CA LYS A 97 8.04 -18.19 -25.54
C LYS A 97 8.39 -19.48 -24.81
N ASP A 98 9.54 -19.48 -24.14
CA ASP A 98 10.06 -20.59 -23.34
C ASP A 98 9.61 -20.55 -21.88
N LEU A 99 8.86 -19.50 -21.49
CA LEU A 99 8.26 -19.37 -20.16
C LEU A 99 6.75 -19.56 -20.22
N ASP A 100 6.22 -20.27 -19.23
CA ASP A 100 4.79 -20.29 -18.98
C ASP A 100 4.31 -19.01 -18.26
N TYR A 101 3.03 -18.95 -17.91
CA TYR A 101 2.47 -17.78 -17.22
C TYR A 101 3.12 -17.54 -15.85
N ARG A 102 3.31 -18.60 -15.06
CA ARG A 102 3.82 -18.47 -13.70
C ARG A 102 5.30 -18.08 -13.71
N ASP A 103 6.07 -18.66 -14.61
CA ASP A 103 7.47 -18.28 -14.80
C ASP A 103 7.60 -16.80 -15.22
N LYS A 104 6.69 -16.30 -16.06
CA LYS A 104 6.66 -14.87 -16.40
C LYS A 104 6.34 -13.99 -15.20
N ILE A 105 5.38 -14.38 -14.36
CA ILE A 105 5.07 -13.67 -13.11
C ILE A 105 6.31 -13.59 -12.21
N ASP A 106 7.08 -14.67 -12.08
CA ASP A 106 8.31 -14.67 -11.27
C ASP A 106 9.41 -13.77 -11.86
N GLU A 107 9.56 -13.73 -13.19
CA GLU A 107 10.48 -12.78 -13.85
C GLU A 107 10.03 -11.32 -13.67
N TYR A 108 8.73 -11.04 -13.77
CA TYR A 108 8.18 -9.71 -13.51
C TYR A 108 8.33 -9.27 -12.06
N ARG A 109 8.21 -10.20 -11.10
CA ARG A 109 8.50 -9.95 -9.70
C ARG A 109 9.93 -9.46 -9.52
N LYS A 110 10.93 -10.14 -10.11
CA LYS A 110 12.33 -9.74 -10.04
C LYS A 110 12.58 -8.34 -10.60
N LEU A 111 11.90 -7.96 -11.68
CA LEU A 111 11.98 -6.60 -12.24
C LEU A 111 11.40 -5.56 -11.27
N SER A 112 10.26 -5.87 -10.67
CA SER A 112 9.56 -4.98 -9.74
C SER A 112 10.32 -4.79 -8.43
N GLU A 113 10.81 -5.89 -7.84
CA GLU A 113 11.59 -5.86 -6.60
C GLU A 113 12.89 -5.07 -6.76
N ARG A 114 13.53 -5.18 -7.93
CA ARG A 114 14.71 -4.37 -8.26
C ARG A 114 14.38 -2.88 -8.36
N TYR A 115 13.27 -2.52 -8.98
CA TYR A 115 12.83 -1.12 -9.06
C TYR A 115 12.56 -0.51 -7.68
N PHE A 116 11.88 -1.26 -6.81
CA PHE A 116 11.56 -0.83 -5.44
C PHE A 116 12.70 -1.04 -4.45
N THR A 117 13.82 -1.64 -4.87
CA THR A 117 14.96 -1.95 -4.00
C THR A 117 14.52 -2.65 -2.71
N VAL A 118 13.67 -3.68 -2.85
CA VAL A 118 12.90 -4.26 -1.73
C VAL A 118 13.79 -4.70 -0.56
N ASP A 119 14.90 -5.39 -0.83
CA ASP A 119 15.83 -5.85 0.21
C ASP A 119 16.40 -4.66 1.01
N ALA A 120 16.89 -3.63 0.31
CA ALA A 120 17.42 -2.43 0.95
C ALA A 120 16.36 -1.68 1.77
N TYR A 121 15.11 -1.64 1.28
CA TYR A 121 13.99 -1.05 2.01
C TYR A 121 13.66 -1.85 3.28
N GLN A 122 13.63 -3.18 3.19
CA GLN A 122 13.34 -4.07 4.32
C GLN A 122 14.43 -3.97 5.39
N ASP A 123 15.70 -4.03 4.99
CA ASP A 123 16.86 -3.87 5.87
C ASP A 123 16.86 -2.50 6.56
N PHE A 124 16.56 -1.43 5.81
CA PHE A 124 16.44 -0.08 6.36
C PHE A 124 15.32 0.00 7.40
N CYS A 125 14.14 -0.55 7.10
CA CYS A 125 13.02 -0.55 8.04
C CYS A 125 13.34 -1.34 9.31
N ALA A 126 13.94 -2.53 9.19
CA ALA A 126 14.33 -3.34 10.33
C ALA A 126 15.37 -2.65 11.21
N THR A 127 16.33 -1.95 10.59
CA THR A 127 17.43 -1.30 11.30
C THR A 127 17.02 0.03 11.95
N HIS A 128 16.22 0.84 11.25
CA HIS A 128 15.97 2.24 11.64
C HIS A 128 14.55 2.53 12.09
N LEU A 129 13.57 1.72 11.67
CA LEU A 129 12.14 1.96 11.88
C LEU A 129 11.46 0.86 12.71
N GLY A 130 12.21 0.11 13.52
CA GLY A 130 11.67 -0.99 14.33
C GLY A 130 10.60 -0.58 15.36
N HIS A 131 10.53 0.71 15.72
CA HIS A 131 9.55 1.26 16.68
C HIS A 131 8.36 1.95 15.99
N ILE A 132 8.26 1.91 14.66
CA ILE A 132 7.26 2.70 13.93
C ILE A 132 5.84 2.20 14.14
N ASP A 133 5.67 0.91 14.42
CA ASP A 133 4.36 0.32 14.72
C ASP A 133 3.81 0.89 16.04
N ASP A 134 4.62 0.89 17.10
CA ASP A 134 4.29 1.50 18.39
C ASP A 134 4.04 3.01 18.25
N ALA A 135 4.91 3.72 17.53
CA ALA A 135 4.75 5.16 17.30
C ALA A 135 3.43 5.51 16.58
N MET A 136 2.99 4.68 15.63
CA MET A 136 1.71 4.88 14.95
C MET A 136 0.52 4.58 15.88
N VAL A 137 0.62 3.55 16.72
CA VAL A 137 -0.40 3.26 17.75
C VAL A 137 -0.53 4.41 18.74
N ASP A 138 0.60 4.93 19.25
CA ASP A 138 0.63 6.06 20.16
C ASP A 138 0.03 7.32 19.51
N TYR A 139 0.34 7.57 18.24
CA TYR A 139 -0.24 8.68 17.48
C TYR A 139 -1.77 8.52 17.35
N VAL A 140 -2.26 7.35 16.93
CA VAL A 140 -3.71 7.09 16.78
C VAL A 140 -4.47 7.21 18.10
N ARG A 141 -3.84 6.85 19.22
CA ARG A 141 -4.44 6.99 20.57
C ARG A 141 -4.29 8.40 21.16
N SER A 142 -3.54 9.29 20.50
CA SER A 142 -3.28 10.63 21.00
C SER A 142 -4.50 11.54 20.85
N ARG A 143 -4.54 12.58 21.68
CA ARG A 143 -5.53 13.66 21.54
C ARG A 143 -5.40 14.39 20.21
N GLU A 144 -4.18 14.57 19.70
CA GLU A 144 -3.94 15.26 18.43
C GLU A 144 -4.64 14.54 17.27
N PHE A 145 -4.56 13.21 17.24
CA PHE A 145 -5.23 12.42 16.22
C PHE A 145 -6.76 12.41 16.39
N ASP A 146 -7.25 12.39 17.63
CA ASP A 146 -8.68 12.52 17.91
C ASP A 146 -9.23 13.87 17.42
N ASP A 147 -8.50 14.97 17.66
CA ASP A 147 -8.86 16.30 17.18
C ASP A 147 -8.89 16.33 15.63
N LEU A 148 -7.92 15.69 14.95
CA LEU A 148 -7.90 15.53 13.49
C LEU A 148 -9.11 14.73 12.99
N LEU A 149 -9.46 13.63 13.66
CA LEU A 149 -10.63 12.81 13.32
C LEU A 149 -11.91 13.63 13.39
N VAL A 150 -12.13 14.30 14.53
CA VAL A 150 -13.33 15.13 14.74
C VAL A 150 -13.40 16.23 13.69
N GLN A 151 -12.29 16.93 13.43
CA GLN A 151 -12.24 17.97 12.39
C GLN A 151 -12.58 17.40 11.00
N THR A 152 -12.05 16.23 10.67
CA THR A 152 -12.29 15.56 9.39
C THR A 152 -13.78 15.25 9.24
N VAL A 153 -14.41 14.66 10.26
CA VAL A 153 -15.86 14.37 10.26
C VAL A 153 -16.69 15.65 10.13
N VAL A 154 -16.39 16.67 10.94
CA VAL A 154 -17.13 17.94 10.93
C VAL A 154 -17.07 18.63 9.56
N SER A 155 -15.94 18.55 8.87
CA SER A 155 -15.74 19.15 7.56
C SER A 155 -16.42 18.40 6.41
N SER A 156 -16.69 17.11 6.59
CA SER A 156 -17.11 16.21 5.51
C SER A 156 -18.57 15.79 5.59
N PHE A 157 -19.15 15.75 6.79
CA PHE A 157 -20.52 15.29 7.01
C PHE A 157 -21.45 16.43 7.46
N PRO A 158 -22.77 16.32 7.24
CA PRO A 158 -23.78 17.19 7.84
C PRO A 158 -23.76 17.16 9.37
N SER A 159 -24.11 18.28 10.01
CA SER A 159 -24.03 18.44 11.48
C SER A 159 -24.79 17.41 12.31
N HIS A 160 -25.91 16.92 11.80
CA HIS A 160 -26.73 15.93 12.50
C HIS A 160 -26.13 14.51 12.47
N GLU A 161 -25.10 14.27 11.66
CA GLU A 161 -24.41 12.98 11.55
C GLU A 161 -23.06 12.96 12.28
N HIS A 162 -22.58 14.12 12.77
CA HIS A 162 -21.24 14.27 13.34
C HIS A 162 -20.97 13.32 14.50
N GLU A 163 -21.87 13.25 15.48
CA GLU A 163 -21.71 12.40 16.67
C GLU A 163 -21.61 10.92 16.27
N GLN A 164 -22.52 10.45 15.42
CA GLN A 164 -22.54 9.09 14.91
C GLN A 164 -21.23 8.71 14.22
N PHE A 165 -20.74 9.56 13.31
CA PHE A 165 -19.53 9.26 12.56
C PHE A 165 -18.27 9.35 13.40
N VAL A 166 -18.17 10.36 14.29
CA VAL A 166 -17.04 10.46 15.22
C VAL A 166 -16.92 9.18 16.05
N ASP A 167 -18.02 8.71 16.64
CA ASP A 167 -18.01 7.50 17.45
C ASP A 167 -17.69 6.25 16.62
N HIS A 168 -18.22 6.17 15.40
CA HIS A 168 -17.92 5.08 14.48
C HIS A 168 -16.42 4.99 14.12
N TYR A 169 -15.82 6.10 13.69
CA TYR A 169 -14.40 6.13 13.33
C TYR A 169 -13.49 5.89 14.53
N ARG A 170 -13.82 6.45 15.71
CA ARG A 170 -13.08 6.15 16.96
C ARG A 170 -13.09 4.66 17.27
N GLY A 171 -14.25 4.00 17.13
CA GLY A 171 -14.38 2.56 17.33
C GLY A 171 -13.47 1.76 16.39
N LEU A 172 -13.48 2.08 15.09
CA LEU A 172 -12.64 1.40 14.09
C LEU A 172 -11.14 1.61 14.33
N LEU A 173 -10.73 2.82 14.70
CA LEU A 173 -9.33 3.15 14.93
C LEU A 173 -8.81 2.59 16.26
N SER A 174 -9.67 2.52 17.29
CA SER A 174 -9.36 1.80 18.53
C SER A 174 -9.16 0.31 18.26
N ALA A 175 -10.07 -0.30 17.48
CA ALA A 175 -9.93 -1.71 17.10
C ALA A 175 -8.62 -1.97 16.35
N TRP A 176 -8.29 -1.14 15.37
CA TRP A 176 -7.01 -1.23 14.67
C TRP A 176 -5.81 -1.16 15.61
N ALA A 177 -5.84 -0.21 16.56
CA ALA A 177 -4.77 0.02 17.53
C ALA A 177 -4.65 -1.09 18.59
N ASP A 178 -5.72 -1.84 18.84
CA ASP A 178 -5.70 -3.01 19.72
C ASP A 178 -5.15 -4.24 18.98
N ASP A 179 -5.46 -4.40 17.69
CA ASP A 179 -4.96 -5.50 16.85
C ASP A 179 -3.45 -5.43 16.54
N GLN A 180 -2.79 -4.30 16.81
CA GLN A 180 -1.33 -4.18 16.65
C GLN A 180 -0.53 -4.80 17.81
N ARG A 181 -1.20 -5.30 18.86
CA ARG A 181 -0.58 -5.84 20.09
C ARG A 181 -0.51 -7.37 20.12
#